data_AF-A0A2E8D2T8-F1
#
_entry.id   AF-A0A2E8D2T8-F1
#
_cell.length_a   1.000
_cell.length_b   1.000
_cell.length_c   1.000
_cell.angle_alpha   90.00
_cell.angle_beta   90.00
_cell.angle_gamma   90.00
#
_symmetry.space_group_name_H-M   'P 1'
#
loop_
_entity.id
_entity.type
_entity.pdbx_description
1 polymer ?
#
loop_
_entity_poly.entity_id
_entity_poly.type
_entity_poly.pdbx_seq_one_letter_code
_entity_poly.pdbx_strand_id
1 'polypeptide(L)'
;MNEDEYVEGAPELLAEIAYSSVTIDMNQKKQTYQKSGILEYLVVLIEEQEVHWFDLANARSLEADQDGVIRSETFPGLWLDTKPLLAKDTALMLNTLERGLKSPEHAELVAKLEAHQ
;
A
#
# COMPACT_ATOMS: atom_id res chain seq x y z
N MET A 1 21.42 -1.54 -4.73
CA MET A 1 21.81 -0.26 -4.09
C MET A 1 23.08 0.17 -4.76
N ASN A 2 23.05 1.31 -5.46
CA ASN A 2 24.25 1.85 -6.10
C ASN A 2 25.14 2.59 -5.07
N GLU A 3 26.30 3.07 -5.54
CA GLU A 3 27.29 3.79 -4.71
C GLU A 3 26.74 5.09 -4.09
N ASP A 4 25.59 5.56 -4.54
CA ASP A 4 24.89 6.76 -4.07
C ASP A 4 23.67 6.44 -3.16
N GLU A 5 23.57 5.21 -2.63
CA GLU A 5 22.48 4.74 -1.74
C GLU A 5 21.07 4.70 -2.37
N TYR A 6 20.93 4.73 -3.70
CA TYR A 6 19.62 4.62 -4.36
C TYR A 6 19.23 3.16 -4.65
N VAL A 7 17.92 2.90 -4.55
CA VAL A 7 17.29 1.67 -5.05
C VAL A 7 17.29 1.72 -6.59
N GLU A 8 17.73 0.64 -7.24
CA GLU A 8 17.65 0.49 -8.70
C GLU A 8 16.32 -0.17 -9.07
N GLY A 9 15.55 0.45 -9.98
CA GLY A 9 14.19 0.02 -10.33
C GLY A 9 13.10 0.74 -9.52
N ALA A 10 11.88 0.77 -10.04
CA ALA A 10 10.74 1.31 -9.28
C ALA A 10 10.35 0.35 -8.15
N PRO A 11 10.07 0.86 -6.94
CA PRO A 11 9.48 0.03 -5.90
C PRO A 11 8.06 -0.38 -6.31
N GLU A 12 7.67 -1.59 -5.94
CA GLU A 12 6.32 -2.11 -6.20
C GLU A 12 5.26 -1.37 -5.37
N LEU A 13 5.62 -0.88 -4.17
CA LEU A 13 4.76 -0.07 -3.29
C LEU A 13 5.49 1.20 -2.82
N LEU A 14 4.80 2.34 -2.88
CA LEU A 14 5.21 3.59 -2.25
C LEU A 14 4.16 4.03 -1.23
N ALA A 15 4.60 4.38 -0.01
CA ALA A 15 3.72 4.91 1.04
C ALA A 15 4.16 6.30 1.49
N GLU A 16 3.23 7.26 1.49
CA GLU A 16 3.43 8.62 1.99
C GLU A 16 2.52 8.91 3.19
N ILE A 17 3.10 9.44 4.26
CA ILE A 17 2.34 9.98 5.41
C ILE A 17 2.43 11.50 5.33
N ALA A 18 1.28 12.16 5.18
CA ALA A 18 1.21 13.61 5.10
C ALA A 18 0.26 14.21 6.13
N TYR A 19 0.57 15.45 6.49
CA TYR A 19 -0.27 16.19 7.41
C TYR A 19 -1.63 16.51 6.76
N SER A 20 -1.63 17.05 5.53
CA SER A 20 -2.88 17.34 4.81
C SER A 20 -2.77 17.24 3.29
N SER A 21 -3.91 17.09 2.63
CA SER A 21 -4.03 17.05 1.15
C SER A 21 -3.49 18.31 0.48
N VAL A 22 -3.57 19.48 1.14
CA VAL A 22 -3.04 20.75 0.63
C VAL A 22 -1.51 20.72 0.49
N THR A 23 -0.84 19.92 1.32
CA THR A 23 0.62 19.78 1.29
C THR A 23 1.13 18.79 0.24
N ILE A 24 0.23 18.01 -0.38
CA ILE A 24 0.58 17.04 -1.41
C ILE A 24 -0.18 17.36 -2.70
N ASP A 25 0.56 17.65 -3.78
CA ASP A 25 0.00 17.54 -5.14
C ASP A 25 -0.10 16.06 -5.54
N MET A 26 -1.20 15.42 -5.12
CA MET A 26 -1.42 13.99 -5.37
C MET A 26 -1.53 13.69 -6.87
N ASN A 27 -2.04 14.63 -7.65
CA ASN A 27 -2.26 14.46 -9.08
C ASN A 27 -0.94 14.45 -9.87
N GLN A 28 -0.02 15.38 -9.56
CA GLN A 28 1.29 15.45 -10.21
C GLN A 28 2.19 14.26 -9.84
N LYS A 29 2.13 13.83 -8.56
CA LYS A 29 2.88 12.67 -8.08
C LYS A 29 2.37 11.35 -8.67
N LYS A 30 1.06 11.12 -8.68
CA LYS A 30 0.43 9.91 -9.23
C LYS A 30 0.85 9.63 -10.68
N GLN A 31 0.83 10.66 -11.53
CA GLN A 31 1.27 10.53 -12.93
C GLN A 31 2.76 10.23 -13.08
N THR A 32 3.59 10.79 -12.20
CA THR A 32 5.03 10.54 -12.17
C THR A 32 5.32 9.10 -11.72
N TYR A 33 4.64 8.61 -10.69
CA TYR A 33 4.82 7.26 -10.15
C TYR A 33 4.33 6.18 -11.10
N GLN A 34 3.20 6.40 -11.77
CA GLN A 34 2.71 5.48 -12.80
C GLN A 34 3.73 5.33 -13.94
N LYS A 35 4.38 6.41 -14.39
CA LYS A 35 5.43 6.37 -15.43
C LYS A 35 6.74 5.74 -14.95
N SER A 36 6.97 5.73 -13.64
CA SER A 36 8.18 5.18 -13.04
C SER A 36 8.10 3.66 -12.86
N GLY A 37 6.91 3.05 -12.97
CA GLY A 37 6.71 1.61 -12.82
C GLY A 37 6.30 1.17 -11.42
N ILE A 38 5.89 2.12 -10.56
CA ILE A 38 5.33 1.80 -9.24
C ILE A 38 3.96 1.15 -9.44
N LEU A 39 3.69 0.03 -8.76
CA LEU A 39 2.44 -0.72 -8.91
C LEU A 39 1.36 -0.17 -7.99
N GLU A 40 1.70 0.12 -6.74
CA GLU A 40 0.75 0.66 -5.75
C GLU A 40 1.27 1.90 -5.02
N TYR A 41 0.34 2.81 -4.70
CA TYR A 41 0.62 4.06 -4.01
C TYR A 41 -0.37 4.30 -2.87
N LEU A 42 0.14 4.34 -1.64
CA LEU A 42 -0.62 4.56 -0.40
C LEU A 42 -0.33 5.95 0.16
N VAL A 43 -1.37 6.70 0.50
CA VAL A 43 -1.29 8.02 1.13
C VAL A 43 -2.15 8.03 2.38
N VAL A 44 -1.55 8.40 3.51
CA VAL A 44 -2.27 8.62 4.78
C VAL A 44 -2.29 10.12 5.06
N LEU A 45 -3.49 10.68 5.15
CA LEU A 45 -3.74 12.09 5.44
C LEU A 45 -4.16 12.23 6.91
N ILE A 46 -3.28 12.80 7.74
CA ILE A 46 -3.46 12.84 9.19
C ILE A 46 -4.56 13.82 9.61
N GLU A 47 -4.64 15.01 9.00
CA GLU A 47 -5.64 16.04 9.32
C GLU A 47 -7.03 15.63 8.85
N GLU A 48 -7.15 15.12 7.62
CA GLU A 48 -8.41 14.67 7.04
C GLU A 48 -8.91 13.33 7.59
N GLN A 49 -8.05 12.58 8.31
CA GLN A 49 -8.34 11.23 8.77
C GLN A 49 -8.73 10.31 7.61
N GLU A 50 -7.93 10.35 6.53
CA GLU A 50 -8.20 9.60 5.31
C GLU A 50 -7.02 8.70 4.92
N VAL A 51 -7.35 7.60 4.26
CA VAL A 51 -6.40 6.67 3.68
C VAL A 51 -6.77 6.48 2.22
N HIS A 52 -5.85 6.84 1.33
CA HIS A 52 -6.00 6.66 -0.11
C HIS A 52 -5.01 5.63 -0.59
N TRP A 53 -5.48 4.53 -1.18
CA TRP A 53 -4.61 3.52 -1.77
C TRP A 53 -4.97 3.34 -3.24
N PHE A 54 -3.98 3.47 -4.11
CA PHE A 54 -4.14 3.37 -5.55
C PHE A 54 -3.40 2.18 -6.11
N ASP A 55 -4.06 1.45 -7.00
CA ASP A 55 -3.45 0.56 -7.97
C ASP A 55 -3.12 1.42 -9.21
N LEU A 56 -1.84 1.74 -9.35
CA LEU A 56 -1.33 2.56 -10.43
C LEU A 56 -1.25 1.80 -11.75
N ALA A 57 -1.09 0.48 -11.70
CA ALA A 57 -1.05 -0.38 -12.88
C ALA A 57 -2.40 -0.37 -13.61
N ASN A 58 -3.51 -0.41 -12.87
CA ASN A 58 -4.87 -0.36 -13.43
C ASN A 58 -5.55 1.02 -13.28
N ALA A 59 -4.82 2.03 -12.83
CA ALA A 59 -5.28 3.41 -12.69
C ALA A 59 -6.57 3.57 -11.85
N ARG A 60 -6.70 2.82 -10.75
CA ARG A 60 -7.89 2.80 -9.88
C ARG A 60 -7.57 2.97 -8.40
N SER A 61 -8.59 3.27 -7.61
CA SER A 61 -8.51 3.26 -6.15
C SER A 61 -8.83 1.86 -5.61
N LEU A 62 -8.11 1.45 -4.56
CA LEU A 62 -8.41 0.27 -3.76
C LEU A 62 -9.28 0.72 -2.59
N GLU A 63 -10.54 0.30 -2.62
CA GLU A 63 -11.54 0.68 -1.63
C GLU A 63 -11.53 -0.28 -0.45
N ALA A 64 -11.88 0.24 0.72
CA ALA A 64 -12.07 -0.57 1.91
C ALA A 64 -13.30 -1.47 1.74
N ASP A 65 -13.22 -2.69 2.27
CA ASP A 65 -14.37 -3.59 2.32
C ASP A 65 -15.36 -3.24 3.45
N GLN A 66 -16.32 -4.13 3.69
CA GLN A 66 -17.35 -3.94 4.73
C GLN A 66 -16.77 -3.86 6.15
N ASP A 67 -15.58 -4.41 6.38
CA ASP A 67 -14.89 -4.36 7.66
C ASP A 67 -14.01 -3.11 7.79
N GLY A 68 -13.89 -2.29 6.75
CA GLY A 68 -13.01 -1.13 6.71
C GLY A 68 -11.57 -1.46 6.33
N VAL A 69 -11.34 -2.63 5.75
CA VAL A 69 -10.01 -3.14 5.38
C VAL A 69 -9.75 -2.93 3.89
N ILE A 70 -8.67 -2.22 3.57
CA ILE A 70 -8.14 -2.15 2.20
C ILE A 70 -7.14 -3.29 2.02
N ARG A 71 -7.22 -4.01 0.89
CA ARG A 71 -6.33 -5.12 0.56
C ARG A 71 -5.49 -4.78 -0.66
N SER A 72 -4.18 -4.97 -0.57
CA SER A 72 -3.28 -4.86 -1.72
C SER A 72 -3.58 -5.93 -2.78
N GLU A 73 -3.43 -5.57 -4.05
CA GLU A 73 -3.55 -6.51 -5.17
C GLU A 73 -2.18 -7.02 -5.62
N THR A 74 -1.15 -6.18 -5.49
CA THR A 74 0.25 -6.50 -5.77
C THR A 74 0.83 -7.41 -4.70
N PHE A 75 0.42 -7.21 -3.44
CA PHE A 75 0.88 -7.99 -2.29
C PHE A 75 -0.29 -8.71 -1.62
N PRO A 76 -0.77 -9.84 -2.20
CA PRO A 76 -1.76 -10.68 -1.54
C PRO A 76 -1.37 -11.01 -0.08
N GLY A 77 -2.25 -10.66 0.85
CA GLY A 77 -2.04 -10.78 2.30
C GLY A 77 -1.63 -9.48 3.01
N LEU A 78 -1.24 -8.43 2.27
CA LEU A 78 -1.06 -7.10 2.85
C LEU A 78 -2.41 -6.41 3.01
N TRP A 79 -2.97 -6.52 4.22
CA TRP A 79 -4.26 -5.96 4.58
C TRP A 79 -4.11 -4.81 5.56
N LEU A 80 -4.84 -3.73 5.35
CA LEU A 80 -4.76 -2.51 6.14
C LEU A 80 -6.15 -2.10 6.62
N ASP A 81 -6.36 -2.18 7.94
CA ASP A 81 -7.56 -1.62 8.55
C ASP A 81 -7.38 -0.11 8.71
N THR A 82 -8.24 0.65 8.03
CA THR A 82 -8.18 2.12 8.00
C THR A 82 -8.40 2.75 9.37
N LYS A 83 -9.25 2.17 10.22
CA LYS A 83 -9.60 2.79 11.51
C LYS A 83 -8.46 2.66 12.54
N PRO A 84 -7.89 1.48 12.82
CA PRO A 84 -6.70 1.34 13.65
C PRO A 84 -5.51 2.13 13.13
N LEU A 85 -5.32 2.20 11.81
CA LEU A 85 -4.22 2.98 11.23
C LEU A 85 -4.32 4.45 11.61
N LEU A 86 -5.49 5.06 11.39
CA LEU A 86 -5.74 6.47 11.70
C LEU A 86 -5.73 6.75 13.21
N ALA A 87 -6.22 5.79 14.01
CA ALA A 87 -6.17 5.84 15.48
C ALA A 87 -4.77 5.56 16.06
N LYS A 88 -3.81 5.13 15.22
CA LYS A 88 -2.46 4.67 15.63
C LYS A 88 -2.52 3.49 16.61
N ASP A 89 -3.54 2.66 16.50
CA ASP A 89 -3.64 1.40 17.24
C ASP A 89 -2.85 0.32 16.50
N THR A 90 -1.56 0.24 16.82
CA THR A 90 -0.63 -0.71 16.22
C THR A 90 -1.05 -2.16 16.49
N ALA A 91 -1.69 -2.46 17.63
CA ALA A 91 -2.06 -3.83 17.97
C ALA A 91 -3.16 -4.35 17.04
N LEU A 92 -4.22 -3.56 16.85
CA LEU A 92 -5.30 -3.91 15.92
C LEU A 92 -4.83 -3.88 14.46
N MET A 93 -3.96 -2.93 14.09
CA MET A 93 -3.36 -2.88 12.76
C MET A 93 -2.58 -4.16 12.45
N LEU A 94 -1.70 -4.60 13.38
CA LEU A 94 -0.92 -5.83 13.22
C LEU A 94 -1.81 -7.07 13.21
N ASN A 95 -2.89 -7.11 14.00
CA ASN A 95 -3.84 -8.22 13.97
C ASN A 95 -4.49 -8.37 12.59
N THR A 96 -4.90 -7.27 11.96
CA THR A 96 -5.43 -7.31 10.58
C THR A 96 -4.39 -7.80 9.58
N LEU A 97 -3.14 -7.34 9.69
CA LEU A 97 -2.06 -7.83 8.85
C LEU A 97 -1.82 -9.33 9.04
N GLU A 98 -1.78 -9.81 10.28
CA GLU A 98 -1.62 -11.24 10.58
C GLU A 98 -2.72 -12.11 9.99
N ARG A 99 -3.97 -11.61 9.92
CA ARG A 99 -5.06 -12.31 9.24
C ARG A 99 -4.81 -12.41 7.74
N GLY A 100 -4.32 -11.34 7.12
CA GLY A 100 -3.96 -11.33 5.70
C GLY A 100 -2.79 -12.26 5.38
N LEU A 101 -1.74 -12.28 6.20
CA LEU A 101 -0.61 -13.20 6.02
C LEU A 101 -0.98 -14.68 6.19
N LYS A 102 -2.10 -14.98 6.87
CA LYS A 102 -2.64 -16.35 7.01
C LYS A 102 -3.65 -16.70 5.92
N SER A 103 -3.91 -15.81 4.98
CA SER A 103 -4.93 -16.02 3.95
C SER A 103 -4.43 -16.96 2.85
N PRO A 104 -5.34 -17.66 2.14
CA PRO A 104 -4.97 -18.51 1.02
C PRO A 104 -4.23 -17.75 -0.10
N GLU A 105 -4.61 -16.50 -0.36
CA GLU A 105 -4.02 -15.68 -1.41
C GLU A 105 -2.54 -15.36 -1.11
N HIS A 106 -2.19 -15.15 0.16
CA HIS A 106 -0.80 -15.01 0.57
C HIS A 106 -0.02 -16.32 0.44
N ALA A 107 -0.62 -17.44 0.81
CA ALA A 107 0.01 -18.75 0.64
C ALA A 107 0.30 -19.06 -0.84
N GLU A 108 -0.61 -18.68 -1.75
CA GLU A 108 -0.38 -18.78 -3.19
C GLU A 108 0.75 -17.88 -3.69
N LEU A 109 0.88 -16.65 -3.15
CA LEU A 109 2.00 -15.76 -3.44
C LEU A 109 3.33 -16.40 -3.05
N VAL A 110 3.43 -16.91 -1.81
CA VAL A 110 4.64 -17.58 -1.31
C VAL A 110 5.00 -18.77 -2.19
N ALA A 111 4.04 -19.64 -2.51
CA ALA A 111 4.27 -20.80 -3.37
C ALA A 111 4.77 -20.41 -4.78
N LYS A 112 4.24 -19.32 -5.35
CA LYS A 112 4.71 -18.79 -6.64
C LYS A 112 6.15 -18.29 -6.56
N LEU A 113 6.51 -17.57 -5.50
CA LEU A 113 7.87 -17.04 -5.31
C LEU A 113 8.89 -18.17 -5.11
N GLU A 114 8.54 -19.19 -4.34
CA GLU A 114 9.39 -20.38 -4.15
C GLU A 114 9.60 -21.16 -5.45
N ALA A 115 8.60 -21.20 -6.33
CA ALA A 115 8.70 -21.88 -7.63
C ALA A 115 9.55 -21.12 -8.68
N HIS A 116 9.86 -19.85 -8.44
CA HIS A 116 10.66 -18.99 -9.34
C HIS A 116 12.07 -18.66 -8.79
N GLN A 117 12.50 -19.36 -7.73
CA GLN A 117 13.91 -19.39 -7.27
C GLN A 117 14.73 -20.44 -8.02
#